data_AF-A0A4U6M544-F1
#
_entry.id   AF-A0A4U6M544-F1
#
_cell.length_a   1.000
_cell.length_b   1.000
_cell.length_c   1.000
_cell.angle_alpha   90.00
_cell.angle_beta   90.00
_cell.angle_gamma   90.00
#
_symmetry.space_group_name_H-M   'P 1'
#
loop_
_entity.id
_entity.type
_entity.pdbx_description
1 polymer ?
#
loop_
_entity_poly.entity_id
_entity_poly.type
_entity_poly.pdbx_seq_one_letter_code
_entity_poly.pdbx_strand_id
1 'polypeptide(L)'
;MERVNILRVVICVCFLMSGCAKKNIPDVVKNPPQGQVSCYQSITTLKVLDKKSFDVYKKQFDKINELYVVYNKQKSQLDSESAEIIKLEVNNKLMVVCSRVRNAVFNVMNQQASELDKL
;
A
#
# COMPACT_ATOMS: atom_id res chain seq x y z
N MET A 1 -32.67 49.56 8.29
CA MET A 1 -33.10 48.31 8.96
C MET A 1 -33.92 47.51 7.95
N GLU A 2 -33.28 47.11 6.85
CA GLU A 2 -32.74 45.76 6.63
C GLU A 2 -33.82 44.68 6.55
N ARG A 3 -34.14 44.24 5.33
CA ARG A 3 -34.49 42.83 5.07
C ARG A 3 -33.75 42.38 3.83
N VAL A 4 -32.61 41.76 4.13
CA VAL A 4 -31.64 41.14 3.23
C VAL A 4 -32.28 39.97 2.49
N ASN A 5 -31.97 39.89 1.19
CA ASN A 5 -32.35 38.86 0.23
C ASN A 5 -32.27 37.43 0.78
N ILE A 6 -33.42 36.74 0.78
CA ILE A 6 -33.61 35.31 1.12
C ILE A 6 -33.15 34.43 -0.06
N LEU A 7 -31.97 34.70 -0.63
CA LEU A 7 -31.42 33.96 -1.78
C LEU A 7 -30.10 33.25 -1.46
N ARG A 8 -29.74 33.12 -0.17
CA ARG A 8 -28.45 32.54 0.25
C ARG A 8 -28.53 31.48 1.36
N VAL A 9 -29.67 30.80 1.52
CA VAL A 9 -29.84 29.83 2.63
C VAL A 9 -30.04 28.37 2.16
N VAL A 10 -29.73 28.03 0.91
CA VAL A 10 -29.86 26.62 0.41
C VAL A 10 -28.54 26.07 -0.13
N ILE A 11 -27.42 26.35 0.53
CA ILE A 11 -26.17 25.61 0.31
C ILE A 11 -25.59 25.24 1.68
N CYS A 12 -26.33 24.41 2.40
CA CYS A 12 -25.80 23.70 3.54
C CYS A 12 -26.43 22.31 3.53
N VAL A 13 -25.64 21.29 3.87
CA VAL A 13 -26.03 19.88 4.03
C VAL A 13 -26.02 19.02 2.76
N CYS A 14 -24.85 18.86 2.12
CA CYS A 14 -24.56 17.65 1.32
C CYS A 14 -23.15 17.06 1.57
N PHE A 15 -22.37 17.57 2.53
CA PHE A 15 -21.02 17.09 2.84
C PHE A 15 -20.94 16.24 4.11
N LEU A 16 -21.92 15.37 4.37
CA LEU A 16 -21.90 14.47 5.54
C LEU A 16 -21.93 12.97 5.20
N MET A 17 -21.56 12.58 3.97
CA MET A 17 -21.39 11.17 3.63
C MET A 17 -20.00 10.89 3.04
N SER A 18 -18.95 11.45 3.63
CA SER A 18 -17.62 10.81 3.61
C SER A 18 -17.64 9.65 4.62
N GLY A 19 -18.47 8.65 4.35
CA GLY A 19 -18.30 7.35 4.97
C GLY A 19 -16.88 6.90 4.66
N CYS A 20 -16.08 6.64 5.70
CA CYS A 20 -14.79 5.99 5.56
C CYS A 20 -15.04 4.67 4.82
N ALA A 21 -14.86 4.67 3.50
CA ALA A 21 -14.82 3.45 2.74
C ALA A 21 -13.69 2.64 3.38
N LYS A 22 -14.06 1.57 4.11
CA LYS A 22 -13.09 0.58 4.56
C LYS A 22 -12.34 0.17 3.31
N LYS A 23 -11.11 0.67 3.17
CA LYS A 23 -10.20 0.31 2.09
C LYS A 23 -10.09 -1.20 2.20
N ASN A 24 -10.73 -1.94 1.30
CA ASN A 24 -10.59 -3.38 1.22
C ASN A 24 -9.10 -3.62 0.95
N ILE A 25 -8.34 -3.91 2.00
CA ILE A 25 -6.93 -4.25 1.89
C ILE A 25 -6.93 -5.61 1.20
N PRO A 26 -6.43 -5.71 -0.04
CA PRO A 26 -6.47 -6.97 -0.77
C PRO A 26 -5.67 -8.05 -0.04
N ASP A 27 -6.05 -9.31 -0.27
CA ASP A 27 -5.62 -10.58 0.35
C ASP A 27 -4.10 -10.85 0.47
N VAL A 28 -3.25 -9.90 0.09
CA VAL A 28 -1.81 -10.10 -0.01
C VAL A 28 -1.14 -10.29 1.36
N VAL A 29 -1.68 -9.73 2.46
CA VAL A 29 -1.34 -10.10 3.85
C VAL A 29 -2.46 -9.70 4.82
N LYS A 30 -2.94 -10.62 5.66
CA LYS A 30 -3.71 -10.31 6.88
C LYS A 30 -2.72 -9.81 7.95
N ASN A 31 -2.67 -8.49 8.18
CA ASN A 31 -1.76 -7.77 9.11
C ASN A 31 -0.35 -7.46 8.57
N PRO A 32 -0.19 -6.48 7.67
CA PRO A 32 1.12 -5.96 7.31
C PRO A 32 1.82 -5.35 8.55
N PRO A 33 3.17 -5.42 8.66
CA PRO A 33 3.90 -4.70 9.67
C PRO A 33 3.53 -3.20 9.65
N GLN A 34 3.43 -2.57 10.83
CA GLN A 34 3.17 -1.13 10.91
C GLN A 34 4.17 -0.35 10.04
N GLY A 35 3.66 0.63 9.29
CA GLY A 35 4.45 1.40 8.31
C GLY A 35 4.46 0.83 6.88
N GLN A 36 3.93 -0.38 6.66
CA GLN A 36 3.99 -1.03 5.33
C GLN A 36 2.65 -1.12 4.61
N VAL A 37 1.56 -0.60 5.19
CA VAL A 37 0.23 -0.54 4.53
C VAL A 37 0.29 0.16 3.17
N SER A 38 1.08 1.24 3.06
CA SER A 38 1.27 1.99 1.81
C SER A 38 1.91 1.13 0.71
N CYS A 39 2.79 0.20 1.07
CA CYS A 39 3.45 -0.69 0.13
C CYS A 39 2.48 -1.68 -0.53
N TYR A 40 1.58 -2.27 0.26
CA TYR A 40 0.53 -3.15 -0.27
C TYR A 40 -0.47 -2.40 -1.16
N GLN A 41 -0.68 -1.11 -0.90
CA GLN A 41 -1.43 -0.24 -1.80
C GLN A 41 -0.64 0.00 -3.10
N SER A 42 0.66 0.33 -3.02
CA SER A 42 1.49 0.56 -4.19
C SER A 42 1.59 -0.65 -5.11
N ILE A 43 1.71 -1.87 -4.59
CA ILE A 43 1.73 -3.07 -5.46
C ILE A 43 0.37 -3.30 -6.12
N THR A 44 -0.72 -2.96 -5.44
CA THR A 44 -2.07 -3.01 -6.03
C THR A 44 -2.24 -1.96 -7.12
N THR A 45 -1.71 -0.76 -6.93
CA THR A 45 -1.65 0.28 -7.96
C THR A 45 -0.84 -0.21 -9.17
N LEU A 46 0.31 -0.82 -8.94
CA LEU A 46 1.17 -1.33 -10.00
C LEU A 46 0.49 -2.43 -10.82
N LYS A 47 -0.39 -3.25 -10.22
CA LYS A 47 -1.22 -4.23 -10.94
C LYS A 47 -2.03 -3.60 -12.07
N VAL A 48 -2.51 -2.37 -11.87
CA VAL A 48 -3.31 -1.63 -12.83
C VAL A 48 -2.42 -0.87 -13.82
N LEU A 49 -1.36 -0.24 -13.34
CA LEU A 49 -0.50 0.64 -14.14
C LEU A 49 0.50 -0.11 -15.03
N ASP A 50 1.11 -1.18 -14.51
CA ASP A 50 2.13 -1.97 -15.20
C ASP A 50 2.12 -3.42 -14.69
N LYS A 51 1.35 -4.26 -15.40
CA LYS A 51 1.19 -5.68 -15.06
C LYS A 51 2.51 -6.46 -15.09
N LYS A 52 3.45 -6.09 -15.98
CA LYS A 52 4.74 -6.78 -16.09
C LYS A 52 5.57 -6.55 -14.82
N SER A 53 5.69 -5.30 -14.38
CA SER A 53 6.37 -4.99 -13.11
C SER A 53 5.64 -5.58 -11.92
N PHE A 54 4.31 -5.56 -11.91
CA PHE A 54 3.51 -6.23 -10.88
C PHE A 54 3.86 -7.72 -10.74
N ASP A 55 3.90 -8.48 -11.84
CA ASP A 55 4.18 -9.92 -11.82
C ASP A 55 5.58 -10.23 -11.27
N VAL A 56 6.56 -9.35 -11.52
CA VAL A 56 7.91 -9.45 -10.95
C VAL A 56 7.89 -9.23 -9.45
N TYR A 57 7.27 -8.14 -8.98
CA TYR A 57 7.23 -7.83 -7.56
C TYR A 57 6.35 -8.82 -6.78
N LYS A 58 5.26 -9.31 -7.37
CA LYS A 58 4.40 -10.32 -6.74
C LYS A 58 5.18 -11.56 -6.31
N LYS A 59 6.09 -12.05 -7.16
CA LYS A 59 7.00 -13.18 -6.82
C LYS A 59 7.90 -12.87 -5.63
N GLN A 60 8.32 -11.60 -5.47
CA GLN A 60 9.15 -11.19 -4.33
C GLN A 60 8.31 -11.16 -3.03
N PHE A 61 7.07 -10.65 -3.09
CA PHE A 61 6.14 -10.70 -1.96
C PHE A 61 5.81 -12.14 -1.56
N ASP A 62 5.62 -13.04 -2.53
CA ASP A 62 5.32 -14.45 -2.24
C ASP A 62 6.45 -15.12 -1.46
N LYS A 63 7.70 -14.90 -1.89
CA LYS A 63 8.88 -15.38 -1.14
C LYS A 63 8.97 -14.79 0.26
N ILE A 64 8.66 -13.50 0.44
CA ILE A 64 8.66 -12.88 1.77
C ILE A 64 7.55 -13.48 2.65
N ASN A 65 6.38 -13.72 2.10
CA ASN A 65 5.28 -14.38 2.79
C ASN A 65 5.66 -15.81 3.22
N GLU A 66 6.33 -16.56 2.36
CA GLU A 66 6.89 -17.88 2.72
C GLU A 66 7.87 -17.78 3.89
N LEU A 67 8.76 -16.78 3.90
CA LEU A 67 9.69 -16.55 5.01
C LEU A 67 8.96 -16.24 6.33
N TYR A 68 7.88 -15.45 6.30
CA TYR A 68 7.05 -15.23 7.49
C TYR A 68 6.37 -16.52 7.96
N VAL A 69 5.91 -17.38 7.04
CA VAL A 69 5.32 -18.68 7.40
C VAL A 69 6.36 -19.56 8.09
N VAL A 70 7.59 -19.63 7.55
CA VAL A 70 8.69 -20.39 8.17
C VAL A 70 9.04 -19.83 9.55
N TYR A 71 9.24 -18.51 9.65
CA TYR A 71 9.48 -17.83 10.93
C TYR A 71 8.39 -18.17 11.95
N ASN A 72 7.11 -18.05 11.59
CA ASN A 72 6.00 -18.31 12.51
C ASN A 72 5.93 -19.77 12.96
N LYS A 73 6.29 -20.72 12.10
CA LYS A 73 6.35 -22.15 12.45
C LYS A 73 7.52 -22.47 13.38
N GLN A 74 8.66 -21.80 13.21
CA GLN A 74 9.91 -22.13 13.91
C GLN A 74 10.14 -21.27 15.16
N LYS A 75 9.48 -20.11 15.30
CA LYS A 75 9.74 -19.16 16.40
C LYS A 75 9.65 -19.75 17.81
N SER A 76 8.85 -20.80 18.02
CA SER A 76 8.73 -21.45 19.34
C SER A 76 9.90 -22.38 19.68
N GLN A 77 10.73 -22.72 18.70
CA GLN A 77 11.92 -23.56 18.83
C GLN A 77 13.21 -22.74 18.87
N LEU A 78 13.11 -21.42 18.64
CA LEU A 78 14.22 -20.49 18.66
C LEU A 78 14.29 -19.81 20.04
N ASP A 79 15.49 -19.47 20.48
CA ASP A 79 15.65 -18.51 21.56
C ASP A 79 15.15 -17.12 21.11
N SER A 80 14.91 -16.25 22.09
CA SER A 80 14.29 -14.94 21.84
C SER A 80 15.13 -14.05 20.92
N GLU A 81 16.45 -14.12 21.03
CA GLU A 81 17.36 -13.27 20.25
C GLU A 81 17.39 -13.73 18.79
N SER A 82 17.55 -15.04 18.56
CA SER A 82 17.48 -15.63 17.22
C SER A 82 16.14 -15.35 16.54
N ALA A 83 15.02 -15.47 17.26
CA ALA A 83 13.70 -15.15 16.73
C ALA A 83 13.59 -13.68 16.32
N GLU A 84 14.12 -12.76 17.12
CA GLU A 84 14.11 -11.33 16.80
C GLU A 84 14.96 -10.99 15.57
N ILE A 85 16.17 -11.54 15.48
CA ILE A 85 17.06 -11.34 14.32
C ILE A 85 16.40 -11.83 13.03
N ILE A 86 15.80 -13.03 13.04
CA ILE A 86 15.10 -13.56 11.86
C ILE A 86 13.93 -12.66 11.49
N LYS A 87 13.12 -12.24 12.47
CA LYS A 87 12.00 -11.32 12.23
C LYS A 87 12.49 -10.00 11.62
N LEU A 88 13.58 -9.44 12.13
CA LEU A 88 14.20 -8.22 11.61
C LEU A 88 14.65 -8.40 10.17
N GLU A 89 15.31 -9.50 9.84
CA GLU A 89 15.77 -9.79 8.48
C GLU A 89 14.59 -9.91 7.50
N VAL A 90 13.53 -10.64 7.87
CA VAL A 90 12.33 -10.74 7.01
C VAL A 90 11.67 -9.37 6.82
N ASN A 91 11.58 -8.56 7.89
CA ASN A 91 11.04 -7.20 7.81
C ASN A 91 11.89 -6.30 6.89
N ASN A 92 13.22 -6.38 6.98
CA ASN A 92 14.16 -5.62 6.15
C ASN A 92 13.99 -5.97 4.66
N LYS A 93 13.85 -7.25 4.33
CA LYS A 93 13.57 -7.69 2.96
C LYS A 93 12.27 -7.08 2.44
N LEU A 94 11.21 -7.08 3.26
CA LEU A 94 9.95 -6.46 2.89
C LEU A 94 10.09 -4.95 2.66
N MET A 95 10.79 -4.23 3.54
CA MET A 95 11.04 -2.79 3.36
C MET A 95 11.76 -2.48 2.05
N VAL A 96 12.78 -3.26 1.69
CA VAL A 96 13.51 -3.07 0.42
C VAL A 96 12.60 -3.28 -0.78
N VAL A 97 11.81 -4.35 -0.78
CA VAL A 97 10.85 -4.62 -1.88
C VAL A 97 9.81 -3.50 -1.96
N CYS A 98 9.32 -3.01 -0.81
CA CYS A 98 8.37 -1.91 -0.75
C CYS A 98 8.89 -0.61 -1.33
N SER A 99 10.14 -0.26 -1.06
CA SER A 99 10.79 0.91 -1.66
C SER A 99 10.92 0.77 -3.18
N ARG A 100 11.25 -0.43 -3.68
CA ARG A 100 11.33 -0.71 -5.13
C ARG A 100 9.98 -0.61 -5.82
N VAL A 101 8.92 -1.15 -5.22
CA VAL A 101 7.55 -1.02 -5.74
C VAL A 101 7.12 0.44 -5.81
N ARG A 102 7.38 1.22 -4.75
CA ARG A 102 7.06 2.65 -4.74
C ARG A 102 7.77 3.40 -5.87
N ASN A 103 9.05 3.11 -6.08
CA ASN A 103 9.82 3.69 -7.17
C ASN A 103 9.27 3.27 -8.55
N ALA A 104 8.89 2.01 -8.71
CA ALA A 104 8.30 1.52 -9.96
C ALA A 104 6.98 2.24 -10.29
N VAL A 105 6.10 2.41 -9.31
CA VAL A 105 4.85 3.17 -9.48
C VAL A 105 5.15 4.62 -9.91
N PHE A 106 6.08 5.29 -9.24
CA PHE A 106 6.48 6.66 -9.58
C PHE A 106 7.01 6.76 -11.01
N ASN A 107 7.87 5.85 -11.43
CA ASN A 107 8.43 5.85 -12.78
C ASN A 107 7.36 5.66 -13.86
N VAL A 108 6.42 4.73 -13.65
CA VAL A 108 5.32 4.50 -14.60
C VAL A 108 4.42 5.73 -14.70
N MET A 109 4.07 6.35 -13.56
CA MET A 109 3.26 7.57 -13.54
C MET A 109 3.95 8.75 -14.24
N ASN A 110 5.26 8.94 -14.02
CA ASN A 110 6.02 10.00 -14.68
C ASN A 110 6.15 9.78 -16.18
N GLN A 111 6.32 8.52 -16.60
CA GLN A 111 6.36 8.19 -18.02
C GLN A 111 5.02 8.54 -18.68
N GLN A 112 3.90 8.16 -18.07
CA GLN A 112 2.56 8.50 -18.57
C GLN A 112 2.35 10.02 -18.64
N ALA A 113 2.76 10.77 -17.61
CA ALA A 113 2.66 12.23 -17.62
C ALA A 113 3.51 12.85 -18.76
N SER A 114 4.75 12.39 -18.94
CA SER A 114 5.61 12.87 -20.03
C SER A 114 5.10 12.53 -21.43
N GLU A 115 4.38 11.42 -21.57
CA GLU A 115 3.73 11.05 -22.84
C GLU A 115 2.52 11.96 -23.11
N LEU A 116 1.75 12.33 -22.08
CA LEU A 116 0.64 13.26 -22.19
C LEU A 116 1.09 14.69 -22.54
N ASP A 117 2.21 15.15 -21.98
CA ASP A 117 2.77 16.49 -22.29
C ASP A 117 3.22 16.66 -23.75
N LYS A 118 3.34 15.56 -24.50
CA LYS A 118 3.76 15.56 -25.92
C LYS A 118 2.59 15.55 -26.90
N LEU A 119 1.35 15.40 -26.43
CA LEU A 119 0.13 15.42 -27.23
C LEU A 119 -0.38 16.85 -27.42
#